data_AF-A0A2M9A5W4-F1
#
_entry.id   AF-A0A2M9A5W4-F1
#
_cell.length_a   1.000
_cell.length_b   1.000
_cell.length_c   1.000
_cell.angle_alpha   90.00
_cell.angle_beta   90.00
_cell.angle_gamma   90.00
#
_symmetry.space_group_name_H-M   'P 1'
#
loop_
_entity.id
_entity.type
_entity.pdbx_description
1 polymer ?
#
loop_
_entity_poly.entity_id
_entity_poly.type
_entity_poly.pdbx_seq_one_letter_code
_entity_poly.pdbx_strand_id
1 'polypeptide(L)'
;MNSEITAALIGIVSALITAFITKSTADKKNAIENITQERKKWRDDLRGATIALRRYFENKDRFCNKGNETDGKENCGIVFHSAAEAKAFFEVRLNLSDKEDCKLMAILDMLAHKDAAATYELSLQWKDYRFWGDGEKISVMKLLAYFEEGMSHNLKYDWERAKTEVQSDGLMRYFIFFVALLVTSTLFSSTQLFGLRFQEISVGGWLYSISFFALIVVSIVCIIKYIMRILAVIQNKFIFGRNKFTAAQLVSEVFGTVSRRKIEPMQFSKKWSLCVFLLLGLGIIPTILIVSTAVILVAYGLFPTSIVSSLIETINLGSKM
;
A
#
# COMPACT_ATOMS: atom_id res chain seq x y z
N MET A 1 40.50 -25.02 4.71
CA MET A 1 39.10 -25.52 4.79
C MET A 1 38.08 -24.41 5.06
N ASN A 2 38.33 -23.45 5.96
CA ASN A 2 37.31 -22.43 6.29
C ASN A 2 37.04 -21.41 5.17
N SER A 3 38.00 -21.13 4.29
CA SER A 3 37.89 -20.15 3.19
C SER A 3 36.99 -20.61 2.04
N GLU A 4 37.01 -21.91 1.69
CA GLU A 4 36.18 -22.47 0.62
C GLU A 4 34.70 -22.50 1.02
N ILE A 5 34.42 -22.86 2.28
CA ILE A 5 33.05 -22.86 2.82
C ILE A 5 32.49 -21.44 2.87
N THR A 6 33.30 -20.43 3.25
CA THR A 6 32.85 -19.03 3.24
C THR A 6 32.59 -18.53 1.83
N ALA A 7 33.47 -18.83 0.86
CA ALA A 7 33.26 -18.46 -0.54
C ALA A 7 31.98 -19.09 -1.11
N ALA A 8 31.72 -20.37 -0.82
CA ALA A 8 30.50 -21.06 -1.25
C ALA A 8 29.24 -20.43 -0.63
N LEU A 9 29.25 -20.11 0.66
CA LEU A 9 28.14 -19.45 1.34
C LEU A 9 27.84 -18.06 0.77
N ILE A 10 28.88 -17.27 0.49
CA ILE A 10 28.71 -15.95 -0.15
C ILE A 10 28.07 -16.12 -1.52
N GLY A 11 28.53 -17.07 -2.33
CA GLY A 11 27.94 -17.36 -3.64
C GLY A 11 26.45 -17.72 -3.57
N ILE A 12 26.07 -18.57 -2.61
CA ILE A 12 24.66 -18.96 -2.39
C ILE A 12 23.82 -17.75 -1.96
N VAL A 13 24.30 -16.96 -0.99
CA VAL A 13 23.58 -15.77 -0.50
C VAL A 13 23.41 -14.74 -1.61
N SER A 14 24.46 -14.46 -2.39
CA SER A 14 24.38 -13.56 -3.54
C SER A 14 23.38 -14.05 -4.59
N ALA A 15 23.36 -15.34 -4.90
CA ALA A 15 22.39 -15.91 -5.82
C ALA A 15 20.95 -15.78 -5.32
N LEU A 16 20.71 -16.01 -4.03
CA LEU A 16 19.39 -15.86 -3.41
C LEU A 16 18.91 -14.40 -3.41
N ILE A 17 19.80 -13.45 -3.10
CA ILE A 17 19.48 -12.02 -3.15
C ILE A 17 19.13 -11.61 -4.58
N THR A 18 19.93 -12.01 -5.57
CA THR A 18 19.65 -11.71 -6.97
C THR A 18 18.33 -12.33 -7.42
N ALA A 19 18.07 -13.60 -7.07
CA ALA A 19 16.81 -14.26 -7.40
C ALA A 19 15.60 -13.54 -6.77
N PHE A 20 15.73 -13.09 -5.52
CA PHE A 20 14.70 -12.32 -4.83
C PHE A 20 14.43 -10.97 -5.49
N ILE A 21 15.48 -10.20 -5.81
CA ILE A 21 15.36 -8.90 -6.48
C ILE A 21 14.73 -9.06 -7.86
N THR A 22 15.18 -10.05 -8.65
CA THR A 22 14.63 -10.34 -9.97
C THR A 22 13.14 -10.69 -9.88
N LYS A 23 12.78 -11.59 -8.95
CA LYS A 23 11.37 -11.96 -8.75
C LYS A 23 10.53 -10.77 -8.29
N SER A 24 10.99 -10.00 -7.30
CA SER A 24 10.28 -8.82 -6.80
C SER A 24 10.07 -7.78 -7.90
N THR A 25 11.06 -7.59 -8.77
CA THR A 25 10.96 -6.66 -9.91
C THR A 25 9.97 -7.16 -10.95
N ALA A 26 9.99 -8.47 -11.26
CA ALA A 26 9.03 -9.09 -12.17
C ALA A 26 7.59 -9.01 -11.62
N ASP A 27 7.39 -9.33 -10.34
CA ASP A 27 6.09 -9.27 -9.69
C ASP A 27 5.52 -7.85 -9.69
N LYS A 28 6.35 -6.83 -9.42
CA LYS A 28 5.95 -5.41 -9.53
C LYS A 28 5.58 -5.03 -10.94
N LYS A 29 6.37 -5.44 -11.94
CA LYS A 29 6.07 -5.16 -13.35
C LYS A 29 4.73 -5.76 -13.75
N ASN A 30 4.50 -7.03 -13.40
CA ASN A 30 3.25 -7.74 -13.70
C ASN A 30 2.06 -7.11 -12.97
N ALA A 31 2.23 -6.70 -11.71
CA ALA A 31 1.19 -6.01 -10.95
C ALA A 31 0.84 -4.65 -11.58
N ILE A 32 1.85 -3.84 -11.95
CA ILE A 32 1.65 -2.57 -12.65
C ILE A 32 0.91 -2.80 -13.97
N GLU A 33 1.33 -3.79 -14.75
CA GLU A 33 0.71 -4.10 -16.05
C GLU A 33 -0.75 -4.51 -15.88
N ASN A 34 -1.06 -5.42 -14.96
CA ASN A 34 -2.44 -5.85 -14.71
C ASN A 34 -3.31 -4.67 -14.25
N ILE A 35 -2.83 -3.87 -13.29
CA ILE A 35 -3.55 -2.67 -12.82
C ILE A 35 -3.76 -1.68 -13.98
N THR A 36 -2.76 -1.50 -14.85
CA THR A 36 -2.85 -0.60 -16.00
C THR A 36 -3.89 -1.09 -17.01
N GLN A 37 -3.95 -2.40 -17.26
CA GLN A 37 -4.94 -3.01 -18.15
C GLN A 37 -6.35 -2.92 -17.57
N GLU A 38 -6.54 -3.27 -16.29
CA GLU A 38 -7.83 -3.14 -15.60
C GLU A 38 -8.31 -1.69 -15.57
N ARG A 39 -7.44 -0.74 -15.24
CA ARG A 39 -7.76 0.70 -15.27
C ARG A 39 -8.08 1.19 -16.67
N LYS A 40 -7.35 0.73 -17.69
CA LYS A 40 -7.66 1.08 -19.10
C LYS A 40 -9.08 0.63 -19.45
N LYS A 41 -9.40 -0.64 -19.19
CA LYS A 41 -10.75 -1.18 -19.40
C LYS A 41 -11.80 -0.36 -18.64
N TRP A 42 -11.52 -0.05 -17.38
CA TRP A 42 -12.42 0.74 -16.55
C TRP A 42 -12.67 2.16 -17.09
N ARG A 43 -11.64 2.83 -17.61
CA ARG A 43 -11.77 4.14 -18.27
C ARG A 43 -12.58 4.05 -19.55
N ASP A 44 -12.38 3.03 -20.35
CA ASP A 44 -13.12 2.82 -21.59
C ASP A 44 -14.60 2.50 -21.29
N ASP A 45 -14.87 1.69 -20.26
CA ASP A 45 -16.21 1.40 -19.76
C ASP A 45 -16.90 2.69 -19.25
N LEU A 46 -16.18 3.54 -18.50
CA LEU A 46 -16.71 4.82 -18.02
C LEU A 46 -17.02 5.79 -19.16
N ARG A 47 -16.16 5.87 -20.18
CA ARG A 47 -16.44 6.70 -21.37
C ARG A 47 -17.65 6.20 -22.12
N GLY A 48 -17.76 4.88 -22.33
CA GLY A 48 -18.91 4.26 -22.97
C GLY A 48 -20.20 4.52 -22.19
N ALA A 49 -20.15 4.39 -20.86
CA ALA A 49 -21.28 4.69 -19.98
C ALA A 49 -21.68 6.17 -20.03
N THR A 50 -20.72 7.09 -20.04
CA THR A 50 -21.02 8.52 -20.15
C THR A 50 -21.71 8.86 -21.47
N ILE A 51 -21.28 8.26 -22.58
CA ILE A 51 -21.96 8.40 -23.89
C ILE A 51 -23.35 7.76 -23.85
N ALA A 52 -23.51 6.60 -23.23
CA ALA A 52 -24.80 5.93 -23.07
C ALA A 52 -25.78 6.77 -22.23
N LEU A 53 -25.27 7.43 -21.18
CA LEU A 53 -26.05 8.34 -20.34
C LEU A 53 -26.55 9.55 -21.14
N ARG A 54 -25.67 10.18 -21.93
CA ARG A 54 -26.05 11.25 -22.87
C ARG A 54 -27.19 10.82 -23.76
N ARG A 55 -27.03 9.68 -24.44
CA ARG A 55 -28.03 9.13 -25.37
C ARG A 55 -29.36 8.84 -24.68
N TYR A 56 -29.32 8.31 -23.45
CA TYR A 56 -30.52 8.06 -22.67
C TYR A 56 -31.34 9.35 -22.47
N PHE A 57 -30.70 10.45 -22.05
CA PHE A 57 -31.39 11.73 -21.84
C PHE A 57 -31.77 12.43 -23.17
N GLU A 58 -30.91 12.41 -24.20
CA GLU A 58 -31.22 12.97 -25.52
C GLU A 58 -32.39 12.25 -26.20
N ASN A 59 -32.46 10.92 -26.10
CA ASN A 59 -33.57 10.17 -26.66
C ASN A 59 -34.85 10.39 -25.85
N LYS A 60 -34.76 10.51 -24.53
CA LYS A 60 -35.92 10.83 -23.70
C LYS A 60 -36.53 12.18 -24.06
N ASP A 61 -35.69 13.19 -24.30
CA ASP A 61 -36.14 14.51 -24.78
C ASP A 61 -36.78 14.42 -26.18
N ARG A 62 -36.24 13.57 -27.08
CA ARG A 62 -36.81 13.34 -28.42
C ARG A 62 -38.11 12.56 -28.42
N PHE A 63 -38.30 11.59 -27.51
CA PHE A 63 -39.57 10.86 -27.37
C PHE A 63 -40.74 11.78 -27.00
N CYS A 64 -40.47 12.85 -26.24
CA CYS A 64 -41.45 13.90 -25.98
C CYS A 64 -41.83 14.72 -27.24
N ASN A 65 -41.01 14.70 -28.29
CA ASN A 65 -41.16 15.53 -29.50
C ASN A 65 -41.47 14.76 -30.82
N LYS A 66 -41.76 13.44 -30.76
CA LYS A 66 -42.12 12.55 -31.88
C LYS A 66 -41.06 12.27 -32.97
N GLY A 67 -40.95 10.99 -33.31
CA GLY A 67 -41.06 10.50 -34.69
C GLY A 67 -39.78 10.40 -35.53
N ASN A 68 -39.11 9.23 -35.40
CA ASN A 68 -38.28 8.57 -36.41
C ASN A 68 -36.78 8.93 -36.54
N GLU A 69 -36.07 7.88 -36.97
CA GLU A 69 -34.68 7.75 -37.41
C GLU A 69 -33.59 7.63 -36.33
N THR A 70 -33.34 6.37 -35.95
CA THR A 70 -32.06 5.93 -35.41
C THR A 70 -31.19 5.41 -36.54
N ASP A 71 -30.32 6.27 -37.07
CA ASP A 71 -29.21 5.84 -37.92
C ASP A 71 -27.91 6.34 -37.28
N GLY A 72 -27.07 5.39 -36.86
CA GLY A 72 -25.86 5.67 -36.08
C GLY A 72 -25.58 4.61 -35.03
N LYS A 73 -25.42 3.36 -35.47
CA LYS A 73 -25.08 2.22 -34.62
C LYS A 73 -23.60 2.30 -34.21
N GLU A 74 -23.25 3.27 -33.37
CA GLU A 74 -21.96 3.26 -32.70
C GLU A 74 -21.96 2.18 -31.61
N ASN A 75 -21.02 1.24 -31.72
CA ASN A 75 -20.78 0.09 -30.84
C ASN A 75 -20.35 0.49 -29.40
N CYS A 76 -21.13 1.32 -28.70
CA CYS A 76 -21.06 1.36 -27.25
C CYS A 76 -21.94 0.23 -26.72
N GLY A 77 -21.32 -0.83 -26.20
CA GLY A 77 -22.04 -2.01 -25.67
C GLY A 77 -22.86 -1.73 -24.40
N ILE A 78 -22.77 -0.52 -23.83
CA ILE A 78 -23.49 -0.12 -22.62
C ILE A 78 -24.74 0.66 -23.03
N VAL A 79 -25.90 0.21 -22.56
CA VAL A 79 -27.19 0.87 -22.74
C VAL A 79 -27.86 0.95 -21.38
N PHE A 80 -28.33 2.13 -20.99
CA PHE A 80 -29.09 2.31 -19.75
C PHE A 80 -30.58 2.36 -20.05
N HIS A 81 -31.38 1.63 -19.28
CA HIS A 81 -32.83 1.61 -19.38
C HIS A 81 -33.50 2.57 -18.39
N SER A 82 -32.77 3.00 -17.36
CA SER A 82 -33.25 3.96 -16.38
C SER A 82 -32.11 4.81 -15.80
N ALA A 83 -32.45 5.99 -15.29
CA ALA A 83 -31.50 6.83 -14.57
C ALA A 83 -30.96 6.17 -13.28
N ALA A 84 -31.77 5.32 -12.63
CA ALA A 84 -31.35 4.56 -11.44
C ALA A 84 -30.28 3.51 -11.78
N GLU A 85 -30.42 2.82 -12.91
CA GLU A 85 -29.42 1.87 -13.42
C GLU A 85 -28.10 2.59 -13.73
N ALA A 86 -28.17 3.74 -14.41
CA ALA A 86 -26.99 4.55 -14.68
C ALA A 86 -26.31 5.00 -13.39
N LYS A 87 -27.06 5.52 -12.41
CA LYS A 87 -26.53 5.91 -11.11
C LYS A 87 -25.80 4.75 -10.43
N ALA A 88 -26.44 3.58 -10.34
CA ALA A 88 -25.85 2.39 -9.73
C ALA A 88 -24.56 1.96 -10.44
N PHE A 89 -24.51 2.07 -11.78
CA PHE A 89 -23.31 1.76 -12.56
C PHE A 89 -22.12 2.65 -12.18
N PHE A 90 -22.36 3.95 -12.02
CA PHE A 90 -21.32 4.92 -11.64
C PHE A 90 -20.96 4.82 -10.16
N GLU A 91 -21.91 4.55 -9.27
CA GLU A 91 -21.67 4.43 -7.82
C GLU A 91 -20.67 3.31 -7.48
N VAL A 92 -20.75 2.17 -8.17
CA VAL A 92 -19.81 1.04 -7.96
C VAL A 92 -18.40 1.37 -8.45
N ARG A 93 -18.27 2.36 -9.33
CA ARG A 93 -17.02 2.68 -10.03
C ARG A 93 -16.32 3.89 -9.42
N LEU A 94 -17.07 4.93 -9.12
CA LEU A 94 -16.54 6.18 -8.56
C LEU A 94 -16.17 6.01 -7.08
N ASN A 95 -15.11 6.67 -6.65
CA ASN A 95 -14.69 6.63 -5.25
C ASN A 95 -15.39 7.74 -4.46
N LEU A 96 -16.42 7.39 -3.70
CA LEU A 96 -17.16 8.36 -2.88
C LEU A 96 -16.31 9.08 -1.80
N SER A 97 -15.10 8.59 -1.50
CA SER A 97 -14.17 9.32 -0.62
C SER A 97 -13.50 10.51 -1.31
N ASP A 98 -13.47 10.51 -2.64
CA ASP A 98 -12.91 11.59 -3.44
C ASP A 98 -13.95 12.69 -3.66
N LYS A 99 -13.54 13.93 -3.42
CA LYS A 99 -14.45 15.08 -3.50
C LYS A 99 -14.98 15.29 -4.92
N GLU A 100 -14.19 15.02 -5.95
CA GLU A 100 -14.64 15.21 -7.35
C GLU A 100 -15.64 14.13 -7.76
N ASP A 101 -15.38 12.88 -7.39
CA ASP A 101 -16.30 11.77 -7.62
C ASP A 101 -17.64 11.97 -6.90
N CYS A 102 -17.63 12.52 -5.66
CA CYS A 102 -18.85 12.91 -4.95
C CYS A 102 -19.68 13.96 -5.72
N LYS A 103 -19.04 14.94 -6.38
CA LYS A 103 -19.75 15.94 -7.20
C LYS A 103 -20.48 15.30 -8.37
N LEU A 104 -19.80 14.38 -9.04
CA LEU A 104 -20.36 13.65 -10.18
C LEU A 104 -21.59 12.84 -9.77
N MET A 105 -21.53 12.19 -8.61
CA MET A 105 -22.68 11.48 -8.04
C MET A 105 -23.84 12.41 -7.70
N ALA A 106 -23.56 13.62 -7.18
CA ALA A 106 -24.60 14.61 -6.94
C ALA A 106 -25.28 15.09 -8.24
N ILE A 107 -24.51 15.28 -9.32
CA ILE A 107 -25.08 15.61 -10.64
C ILE A 107 -25.96 14.47 -11.15
N LEU A 108 -25.51 13.21 -11.02
CA LEU A 108 -26.32 12.03 -11.37
C LEU A 108 -27.61 11.95 -10.56
N ASP A 109 -27.56 12.28 -9.27
CA ASP A 109 -28.76 12.38 -8.45
C ASP A 109 -29.72 13.44 -8.96
N MET A 110 -29.23 14.63 -9.31
CA MET A 110 -30.08 15.67 -9.91
C MET A 110 -30.70 15.23 -11.23
N LEU A 111 -29.93 14.52 -12.08
CA LEU A 111 -30.42 13.96 -13.33
C LEU A 111 -31.50 12.89 -13.10
N ALA A 112 -31.31 12.01 -12.11
CA ALA A 112 -32.26 10.97 -11.76
C ALA A 112 -33.56 11.51 -11.14
N HIS A 113 -33.49 12.62 -10.38
CA HIS A 113 -34.68 13.24 -9.78
C HIS A 113 -35.43 14.17 -10.74
N LYS A 114 -34.76 14.79 -11.72
CA LYS A 114 -35.43 15.60 -12.76
C LYS A 114 -36.36 14.76 -13.64
N ASP A 115 -36.07 13.48 -13.80
CA ASP A 115 -36.98 12.51 -14.41
C ASP A 115 -38.33 12.40 -13.67
N ALA A 116 -38.44 12.88 -12.42
CA ALA A 116 -39.63 12.83 -11.58
C ALA A 116 -40.44 14.15 -11.50
N ALA A 117 -40.16 15.14 -12.35
CA ALA A 117 -40.97 16.37 -12.50
C ALA A 117 -41.13 17.28 -11.25
N ALA A 118 -40.24 17.20 -10.25
CA ALA A 118 -40.27 18.10 -9.10
C ALA A 118 -39.13 19.12 -9.15
N THR A 119 -39.51 20.39 -9.28
CA THR A 119 -38.64 21.57 -9.10
C THR A 119 -38.13 21.58 -7.65
N TYR A 120 -36.99 20.97 -7.39
CA TYR A 120 -36.32 21.11 -6.09
C TYR A 120 -35.58 22.45 -6.06
N GLU A 121 -35.97 23.32 -5.14
CA GLU A 121 -35.08 24.33 -4.59
C GLU A 121 -33.94 23.59 -3.91
N LEU A 122 -32.82 23.47 -4.61
CA LEU A 122 -31.60 22.87 -4.09
C LEU A 122 -30.94 23.85 -3.11
N SER A 123 -31.65 24.17 -2.04
CA SER A 123 -31.17 25.00 -0.96
C SER A 123 -30.34 24.14 -0.01
N LEU A 124 -29.17 24.67 0.35
CA LEU A 124 -28.42 24.32 1.57
C LEU A 124 -27.70 22.96 1.59
N GLN A 125 -26.60 22.85 0.85
CA GLN A 125 -25.32 22.38 1.43
C GLN A 125 -24.11 22.50 0.51
N TRP A 126 -24.29 22.92 -0.75
CA TRP A 126 -23.20 23.10 -1.70
C TRP A 126 -22.59 24.51 -1.65
N LYS A 127 -22.42 25.11 -0.45
CA LYS A 127 -21.96 26.50 -0.27
C LYS A 127 -20.57 26.79 -0.86
N ASP A 128 -19.74 25.77 -1.04
CA ASP A 128 -18.43 25.90 -1.68
C ASP A 128 -18.50 25.86 -3.22
N TYR A 129 -19.66 25.52 -3.79
CA TYR A 129 -19.87 25.38 -5.22
C TYR A 129 -20.45 26.65 -5.79
N ARG A 130 -19.65 27.71 -5.79
CA ARG A 130 -19.93 29.03 -6.41
C ARG A 130 -20.16 29.00 -7.93
N PHE A 131 -20.38 27.83 -8.52
CA PHE A 131 -20.53 27.68 -9.98
C PHE A 131 -21.95 27.94 -10.49
N TRP A 132 -22.96 27.94 -9.61
CA TRP A 132 -24.35 28.10 -10.00
C TRP A 132 -24.86 29.44 -9.51
N GLY A 133 -25.15 30.35 -10.43
CA GLY A 133 -25.77 31.63 -10.10
C GLY A 133 -27.13 31.41 -9.44
N ASP A 134 -27.42 32.19 -8.40
CA ASP A 134 -28.65 32.08 -7.62
C ASP A 134 -29.89 32.17 -8.54
N GLY A 135 -30.64 31.06 -8.67
CA GLY A 135 -31.96 31.03 -9.31
C GLY A 135 -32.03 30.66 -10.79
N GLU A 136 -30.92 30.35 -11.48
CA GLU A 136 -30.98 29.94 -12.90
C GLU A 136 -31.54 28.51 -13.04
N LYS A 137 -32.62 28.34 -13.82
CA LYS A 137 -33.12 27.00 -14.19
C LYS A 137 -32.12 26.32 -15.12
N ILE A 138 -31.36 25.37 -14.57
CA ILE A 138 -30.36 24.62 -15.35
C ILE A 138 -31.08 23.58 -16.23
N SER A 139 -30.80 23.54 -17.53
CA SER A 139 -31.32 22.49 -18.41
C SER A 139 -30.66 21.13 -18.14
N VAL A 140 -31.35 20.03 -18.44
CA VAL A 140 -30.80 18.66 -18.33
C VAL A 140 -29.51 18.54 -19.15
N MET A 141 -29.51 19.11 -20.37
CA MET A 141 -28.33 19.13 -21.24
C MET A 141 -27.13 19.86 -20.63
N LYS A 142 -27.35 20.96 -19.91
CA LYS A 142 -26.28 21.70 -19.23
C LYS A 142 -25.70 20.86 -18.07
N LEU A 143 -26.53 20.19 -17.27
CA LEU A 143 -26.07 19.24 -16.24
C LEU A 143 -25.25 18.08 -16.82
N LEU A 144 -25.73 17.53 -17.93
CA LEU A 144 -25.07 16.43 -18.62
C LEU A 144 -23.69 16.84 -19.18
N ALA A 145 -23.58 18.05 -19.74
CA ALA A 145 -22.31 18.61 -20.17
C ALA A 145 -21.31 18.76 -19.00
N TYR A 146 -21.77 19.22 -17.84
CA TYR A 146 -20.92 19.30 -16.65
C TYR A 146 -20.49 17.92 -16.13
N PHE A 147 -21.40 16.94 -16.15
CA PHE A 147 -21.06 15.56 -15.79
C PHE A 147 -19.96 15.01 -16.70
N GLU A 148 -20.08 15.22 -18.02
CA GLU A 148 -19.09 14.81 -18.99
C GLU A 148 -17.74 15.48 -18.82
N GLU A 149 -17.73 16.79 -18.58
CA GLU A 149 -16.51 17.55 -18.32
C GLU A 149 -15.82 17.04 -17.05
N GLY A 150 -16.56 16.84 -15.97
CA GLY A 150 -16.03 16.31 -14.71
C GLY A 150 -15.55 14.87 -14.84
N MET A 151 -16.26 14.02 -15.57
CA MET A 151 -15.81 12.65 -15.88
C MET A 151 -14.53 12.67 -16.71
N SER A 152 -14.46 13.50 -17.75
CA SER A 152 -13.27 13.66 -18.59
C SER A 152 -12.07 14.14 -17.78
N HIS A 153 -12.29 15.10 -16.88
CA HIS A 153 -11.29 15.59 -15.93
C HIS A 153 -10.80 14.46 -15.02
N ASN A 154 -11.69 13.71 -14.37
CA ASN A 154 -11.30 12.61 -13.48
C ASN A 154 -10.54 11.51 -14.23
N LEU A 155 -10.95 11.18 -15.45
CA LEU A 155 -10.25 10.22 -16.31
C LEU A 155 -8.87 10.70 -16.74
N LYS A 156 -8.66 12.02 -16.90
CA LYS A 156 -7.35 12.60 -17.23
C LYS A 156 -6.34 12.42 -16.08
N TYR A 157 -6.79 12.56 -14.84
CA TYR A 157 -5.94 12.46 -13.65
C TYR A 157 -5.93 11.07 -12.99
N ASP A 158 -6.75 10.13 -13.48
CA ASP A 158 -6.79 8.74 -13.00
C ASP A 158 -5.40 8.07 -12.99
N TRP A 159 -4.58 8.35 -14.00
CA TRP A 159 -3.22 7.81 -14.10
C TRP A 159 -2.30 8.26 -12.95
N GLU A 160 -2.36 9.54 -12.56
CA GLU A 160 -1.56 10.04 -11.44
C GLU A 160 -2.06 9.43 -10.11
N ARG A 161 -3.38 9.26 -9.96
CA ARG A 161 -3.98 8.59 -8.80
C ARG A 161 -3.51 7.13 -8.72
N ALA A 162 -3.56 6.40 -9.83
CA ALA A 162 -3.08 5.02 -9.92
C ALA A 162 -1.59 4.89 -9.59
N LYS A 163 -0.73 5.83 -10.03
CA LYS A 163 0.69 5.85 -9.65
C LYS A 163 0.88 5.95 -8.14
N THR A 164 0.10 6.79 -7.46
CA THR A 164 0.20 6.93 -6.00
C THR A 164 -0.26 5.67 -5.26
N GLU A 165 -1.24 4.94 -5.79
CA GLU A 165 -1.69 3.66 -5.23
C GLU A 165 -0.63 2.54 -5.42
N VAL A 166 0.03 2.52 -6.59
CA VAL A 166 1.04 1.51 -6.92
C VAL A 166 2.42 1.84 -6.36
N GLN A 167 2.62 3.03 -5.79
CA GLN A 167 3.80 3.34 -4.96
C GLN A 167 3.75 2.61 -3.59
N SER A 168 3.52 1.30 -3.62
CA SER A 168 3.89 0.34 -2.58
C SER A 168 5.32 -0.16 -2.91
N ASP A 169 6.28 -0.28 -2.00
CA ASP A 169 6.30 -0.15 -0.57
C ASP A 169 7.68 0.35 -0.20
N GLY A 170 7.76 1.33 0.71
CA GLY A 170 9.04 1.64 1.37
C GLY A 170 9.66 0.40 2.02
N LEU A 171 8.84 -0.61 2.33
CA LEU A 171 9.20 -1.92 2.84
C LEU A 171 10.30 -2.62 2.02
N MET A 172 10.24 -2.57 0.67
CA MET A 172 11.30 -3.17 -0.16
C MET A 172 12.62 -2.42 -0.05
N ARG A 173 12.58 -1.08 0.10
CA ARG A 173 13.78 -0.26 0.34
C ARG A 173 14.42 -0.60 1.69
N TYR A 174 13.61 -0.80 2.73
CA TYR A 174 14.09 -1.22 4.05
C TYR A 174 14.66 -2.65 4.02
N PHE A 175 14.06 -3.56 3.25
CA PHE A 175 14.57 -4.91 3.10
C PHE A 175 15.94 -4.93 2.40
N ILE A 176 16.10 -4.22 1.28
CA ILE A 176 17.39 -4.08 0.60
C ILE A 176 18.44 -3.48 1.56
N PHE A 177 18.07 -2.43 2.29
CA PHE A 177 18.96 -1.81 3.27
C PHE A 177 19.40 -2.79 4.36
N PHE A 178 18.47 -3.57 4.91
CA PHE A 178 18.76 -4.58 5.93
C PHE A 178 19.69 -5.70 5.40
N VAL A 179 19.43 -6.21 4.20
CA VAL A 179 20.28 -7.23 3.56
C VAL A 179 21.68 -6.68 3.32
N ALA A 180 21.81 -5.46 2.80
CA ALA A 180 23.10 -4.82 2.58
C ALA A 180 23.89 -4.71 3.89
N LEU A 181 23.21 -4.39 4.99
CA LEU A 181 23.81 -4.26 6.31
C LEU A 181 24.27 -5.61 6.89
N LEU A 182 23.46 -6.65 6.71
CA LEU A 182 23.80 -8.01 7.13
C LEU A 182 25.03 -8.54 6.36
N VAL A 183 25.10 -8.27 5.06
CA VAL A 183 26.28 -8.57 4.24
C VAL A 183 27.51 -7.79 4.71
N THR A 184 27.39 -6.48 5.02
CA THR A 184 28.54 -5.71 5.53
C THR A 184 29.00 -6.21 6.90
N SER A 185 28.08 -6.58 7.78
CA SER A 185 28.38 -7.11 9.12
C SER A 185 29.08 -8.49 9.07
N THR A 186 28.65 -9.37 8.17
CA THR A 186 29.29 -10.68 7.97
C THR A 186 30.69 -10.56 7.36
N LEU A 187 30.86 -9.69 6.35
CA LEU A 187 32.18 -9.38 5.81
C LEU A 187 33.12 -8.83 6.90
N PHE A 188 32.62 -7.93 7.76
CA PHE A 188 33.38 -7.39 8.89
C PHE A 188 33.78 -8.46 9.92
N SER A 189 32.87 -9.37 10.27
CA SER A 189 33.18 -10.45 11.22
C SER A 189 34.22 -11.42 10.63
N SER A 190 34.19 -11.63 9.31
CA SER A 190 35.15 -12.49 8.63
C SER A 190 36.57 -11.90 8.62
N THR A 191 36.73 -10.58 8.42
CA THR A 191 38.07 -9.95 8.39
C THR A 191 38.76 -9.98 9.77
N GLN A 192 38.00 -9.92 10.85
CA GLN A 192 38.49 -10.13 12.23
C GLN A 192 38.97 -11.58 12.45
N LEU A 193 38.25 -12.55 11.91
CA LEU A 193 38.56 -13.99 12.03
C LEU A 193 39.80 -14.42 11.24
N PHE A 194 40.11 -13.75 10.12
CA PHE A 194 41.29 -14.05 9.30
C PHE A 194 42.62 -13.57 9.89
N GLY A 195 42.64 -13.07 11.12
CA GLY A 195 43.88 -12.96 11.88
C GLY A 195 44.89 -11.98 11.29
N LEU A 196 44.41 -10.93 10.59
CA LEU A 196 45.17 -9.69 10.54
C LEU A 196 45.27 -9.20 11.99
N ARG A 197 46.29 -9.69 12.69
CA ARG A 197 46.63 -9.27 14.05
C ARG A 197 46.88 -7.78 13.97
N PHE A 198 45.88 -6.98 14.32
CA PHE A 198 45.99 -5.55 14.62
C PHE A 198 46.79 -5.33 15.93
N GLN A 199 47.89 -6.06 16.09
CA GLN A 199 48.71 -6.03 17.30
C GLN A 199 49.51 -4.73 17.39
N GLU A 200 49.57 -3.96 16.32
CA GLU A 200 49.84 -2.52 16.37
C GLU A 200 48.52 -1.78 16.20
N ILE A 201 47.92 -1.41 17.34
CA ILE A 201 46.69 -0.61 17.41
C ILE A 201 47.02 0.79 16.90
N SER A 202 47.04 0.94 15.58
CA SER A 202 47.05 2.25 14.94
C SER A 202 45.66 2.87 15.05
N VAL A 203 45.59 4.19 14.88
CA VAL A 203 44.38 5.03 14.81
C VAL A 203 43.28 4.41 13.91
N GLY A 204 43.65 3.56 12.94
CA GLY A 204 42.72 2.83 12.09
C GLY A 204 41.71 1.97 12.86
N GLY A 205 42.13 1.21 13.87
CA GLY A 205 41.24 0.28 14.58
C GLY A 205 40.06 0.97 15.27
N TRP A 206 40.29 2.16 15.82
CA TRP A 206 39.25 2.97 16.47
C TRP A 206 38.24 3.52 15.47
N LEU A 207 38.71 4.04 14.33
CA LEU A 207 37.83 4.52 13.25
C LEU A 207 36.93 3.41 12.70
N TYR A 208 37.46 2.18 12.59
CA TYR A 208 36.67 1.02 12.16
C TYR A 208 35.61 0.61 13.19
N SER A 209 35.95 0.59 14.48
CA SER A 209 34.98 0.27 15.54
C SER A 209 33.84 1.28 15.62
N ILE A 210 34.15 2.58 15.51
CA ILE A 210 33.16 3.67 15.46
C ILE A 210 32.24 3.50 14.25
N SER A 211 32.80 3.17 13.08
CA SER A 211 32.03 2.95 11.85
C SER A 211 31.06 1.77 11.97
N PHE A 212 31.49 0.67 12.59
CA PHE A 212 30.64 -0.49 12.83
C PHE A 212 29.51 -0.18 13.83
N PHE A 213 29.82 0.53 14.91
CA PHE A 213 28.80 0.98 15.87
C PHE A 213 27.77 1.90 15.21
N ALA A 214 28.22 2.83 14.35
CA ALA A 214 27.32 3.68 13.58
C ALA A 214 26.38 2.86 12.68
N LEU A 215 26.88 1.81 12.01
CA LEU A 215 26.03 0.92 11.21
C LEU A 215 24.99 0.18 12.05
N ILE A 216 25.36 -0.32 13.24
CA ILE A 216 24.40 -0.95 14.16
C ILE A 216 23.31 0.05 14.56
N VAL A 217 23.68 1.28 14.95
CA VAL A 217 22.72 2.31 15.34
C VAL A 217 21.77 2.63 14.18
N VAL A 218 22.30 2.82 12.97
CA VAL A 218 21.46 3.07 11.78
C VAL A 218 20.53 1.88 11.51
N SER A 219 20.99 0.64 11.69
CA SER A 219 20.15 -0.57 11.56
C SER A 219 18.97 -0.52 12.51
N ILE A 220 19.23 -0.24 13.79
CA ILE A 220 18.22 -0.22 14.84
C ILE A 220 17.19 0.86 14.53
N VAL A 221 17.63 2.06 14.15
CA VAL A 221 16.72 3.15 13.74
C VAL A 221 15.87 2.75 12.54
N CYS A 222 16.44 2.07 11.54
CA CYS A 222 15.70 1.56 10.39
C CYS A 222 14.66 0.50 10.79
N ILE A 223 15.01 -0.43 11.69
CA ILE A 223 14.11 -1.46 12.22
C ILE A 223 12.96 -0.81 13.01
N ILE A 224 13.25 0.17 13.88
CA ILE A 224 12.23 0.88 14.64
C ILE A 224 11.26 1.61 13.70
N LYS A 225 11.78 2.35 12.70
CA LYS A 225 10.94 3.02 11.70
C LYS A 225 10.07 2.04 10.92
N TYR A 226 10.61 0.87 10.59
CA TYR A 226 9.89 -0.21 9.94
C TYR A 226 8.74 -0.74 10.80
N ILE A 227 9.00 -1.05 12.08
CA ILE A 227 8.00 -1.52 13.04
C ILE A 227 6.91 -0.46 13.23
N MET A 228 7.27 0.81 13.41
CA MET A 228 6.31 1.91 13.56
C MET A 228 5.38 2.04 12.35
N ARG A 229 5.90 1.84 11.13
CA ARG A 229 5.07 1.87 9.91
C ARG A 229 4.10 0.69 9.86
N ILE A 230 4.53 -0.52 10.26
CA ILE A 230 3.63 -1.68 10.36
C ILE A 230 2.52 -1.40 11.38
N LEU A 231 2.87 -0.88 12.56
CA LEU A 231 1.90 -0.54 13.60
C LEU A 231 0.89 0.51 13.11
N ALA A 232 1.34 1.54 12.37
CA ALA A 232 0.45 2.54 11.79
C ALA A 232 -0.53 1.93 10.78
N VAL A 233 -0.08 1.01 9.91
CA VAL A 233 -0.97 0.31 8.97
C VAL A 233 -2.00 -0.55 9.71
N ILE A 234 -1.58 -1.24 10.77
CA ILE A 234 -2.49 -2.04 11.61
C ILE A 234 -3.52 -1.14 12.31
N GLN A 235 -3.09 -0.04 12.94
CA GLN A 235 -3.97 0.89 13.64
C GLN A 235 -4.99 1.54 12.69
N ASN A 236 -4.54 2.03 11.53
CA ASN A 236 -5.42 2.72 10.59
C ASN A 236 -6.53 1.80 10.07
N LYS A 237 -6.23 0.50 9.86
CA LYS A 237 -7.24 -0.50 9.48
C LYS A 237 -8.14 -0.94 10.64
N PHE A 238 -7.63 -0.99 11.87
CA PHE A 238 -8.45 -1.35 13.04
C PHE A 238 -9.46 -0.25 13.40
N ILE A 239 -9.11 1.01 13.16
CA ILE A 239 -10.00 2.16 13.38
C ILE A 239 -11.08 2.25 12.30
N PHE A 240 -10.77 1.86 11.05
CA PHE A 240 -11.70 1.99 9.91
C PHE A 240 -12.58 0.75 9.62
N GLY A 241 -12.38 -0.40 10.29
CA GLY A 241 -13.09 -1.63 9.92
C GLY A 241 -13.58 -2.48 11.09
N ARG A 242 -14.88 -2.41 11.38
CA ARG A 242 -15.62 -3.34 12.27
C ARG A 242 -15.78 -4.78 11.73
N ASN A 243 -15.08 -5.15 10.66
CA ASN A 243 -15.23 -6.45 10.02
C ASN A 243 -14.08 -7.40 10.36
N LYS A 244 -14.44 -8.64 10.70
CA LYS A 244 -13.56 -9.73 11.14
C LYS A 244 -12.51 -10.06 10.07
N PHE A 245 -11.37 -9.37 10.08
CA PHE A 245 -10.24 -9.73 9.22
C PHE A 245 -9.55 -11.01 9.72
N THR A 246 -9.21 -11.89 8.79
CA THR A 246 -8.43 -13.10 9.06
C THR A 246 -6.94 -12.76 9.06
N ALA A 247 -6.18 -13.23 10.06
CA ALA A 247 -4.72 -13.00 10.15
C ALA A 247 -3.94 -13.36 8.87
N ALA A 248 -4.42 -14.36 8.11
CA ALA A 248 -3.85 -14.73 6.81
C ALA A 248 -3.91 -13.60 5.76
N GLN A 249 -4.98 -12.80 5.75
CA GLN A 249 -5.09 -11.65 4.84
C GLN A 249 -4.13 -10.53 5.25
N LEU A 250 -3.96 -10.30 6.56
CA LEU A 250 -3.00 -9.32 7.07
C LEU A 250 -1.56 -9.70 6.69
N VAL A 251 -1.19 -10.98 6.83
CA VAL A 251 0.13 -11.48 6.45
C VAL A 251 0.32 -11.42 4.94
N SER A 252 -0.66 -11.82 4.13
CA SER A 252 -0.52 -11.75 2.68
C SER A 252 -0.34 -10.32 2.18
N GLU A 253 -0.98 -9.35 2.83
CA GLU A 253 -0.95 -7.94 2.45
C GLU A 253 0.32 -7.22 2.98
N VAL A 254 0.77 -7.51 4.20
CA VAL A 254 2.05 -6.99 4.75
C VAL A 254 3.25 -7.50 3.95
N PHE A 255 3.20 -8.75 3.49
CA PHE A 255 4.28 -9.37 2.71
C PHE A 255 4.04 -9.29 1.19
N GLY A 256 3.00 -8.60 0.73
CA GLY A 256 2.73 -8.37 -0.71
C GLY A 256 2.48 -9.65 -1.53
N THR A 257 2.07 -10.76 -0.90
CA THR A 257 1.71 -11.99 -1.62
C THR A 257 0.29 -11.89 -2.15
N VAL A 258 0.15 -11.25 -3.30
CA VAL A 258 -1.13 -11.11 -4.00
C VAL A 258 -1.50 -12.46 -4.62
N SER A 259 -2.27 -13.28 -3.90
CA SER A 259 -3.12 -14.28 -4.55
C SER A 259 -4.56 -14.10 -4.08
N ARG A 260 -5.26 -13.16 -4.73
CA ARG A 260 -6.73 -13.09 -4.68
C ARG A 260 -7.30 -14.24 -5.52
N ARG A 261 -7.17 -15.48 -5.07
CA ARG A 261 -8.17 -16.50 -5.40
C ARG A 261 -9.23 -16.47 -4.32
N LYS A 262 -10.50 -16.63 -4.70
CA LYS A 262 -11.62 -16.89 -3.78
C LYS A 262 -11.22 -18.05 -2.86
N ILE A 263 -10.82 -17.75 -1.63
CA ILE A 263 -10.63 -18.75 -0.58
C ILE A 263 -11.96 -18.80 0.16
N GLU A 264 -12.68 -19.91 0.01
CA GLU A 264 -13.86 -20.19 0.82
C GLU A 264 -13.49 -20.20 2.32
N PRO A 265 -14.36 -19.74 3.21
CA PRO A 265 -14.05 -19.63 4.63
C PRO A 265 -13.96 -21.02 5.27
N MET A 266 -12.77 -21.62 5.29
CA MET A 266 -12.47 -22.75 6.18
C MET A 266 -12.44 -22.25 7.63
N GLN A 267 -13.35 -22.81 8.43
CA GLN A 267 -13.41 -22.67 9.89
C GLN A 267 -12.16 -23.33 10.50
N PHE A 268 -11.13 -22.54 10.79
CA PHE A 268 -9.96 -23.00 11.55
C PHE A 268 -9.81 -22.20 12.85
N SER A 269 -10.16 -22.85 13.96
CA SER A 269 -10.08 -22.32 15.33
C SER A 269 -8.68 -22.50 15.93
N LYS A 270 -7.66 -21.79 15.41
CA LYS A 270 -6.35 -21.64 16.06
C LYS A 270 -5.73 -20.27 15.78
N LYS A 271 -6.42 -19.18 16.16
CA LYS A 271 -6.06 -17.80 15.77
C LYS A 271 -5.11 -17.04 16.72
N TRP A 272 -4.72 -17.59 17.86
CA TRP A 272 -3.83 -16.89 18.80
C TRP A 272 -2.34 -17.16 18.57
N SER A 273 -1.98 -18.26 17.90
CA SER A 273 -0.57 -18.67 17.77
C SER A 273 0.25 -17.73 16.88
N LEU A 274 -0.28 -17.24 15.75
CA LEU A 274 0.53 -16.49 14.78
C LEU A 274 0.81 -15.03 15.21
N CYS A 275 -0.14 -14.35 15.86
CA CYS A 275 0.09 -13.02 16.44
C CYS A 275 1.06 -13.09 17.62
N VAL A 276 0.96 -14.15 18.44
CA VAL A 276 1.92 -14.41 19.51
C VAL A 276 3.30 -14.73 18.92
N PHE A 277 3.40 -15.49 17.82
CA PHE A 277 4.67 -15.73 17.13
C PHE A 277 5.29 -14.48 16.51
N LEU A 278 4.48 -13.55 15.96
CA LEU A 278 4.99 -12.28 15.42
C LEU A 278 5.39 -11.30 16.52
N LEU A 279 4.64 -11.24 17.62
CA LEU A 279 4.99 -10.42 18.79
C LEU A 279 6.20 -10.98 19.54
N LEU A 280 6.29 -12.31 19.68
CA LEU A 280 7.46 -12.98 20.22
C LEU A 280 8.65 -12.83 19.27
N GLY A 281 8.50 -12.97 17.95
CA GLY A 281 9.59 -12.70 17.00
C GLY A 281 10.09 -11.26 17.06
N LEU A 282 9.20 -10.28 17.20
CA LEU A 282 9.53 -8.86 17.31
C LEU A 282 10.16 -8.48 18.67
N GLY A 283 9.90 -9.23 19.74
CA GLY A 283 10.54 -9.02 21.04
C GLY A 283 11.84 -9.82 21.21
N ILE A 284 11.85 -11.08 20.77
CA ILE A 284 12.93 -12.05 20.95
C ILE A 284 14.11 -11.73 20.03
N ILE A 285 13.88 -11.38 18.77
CA ILE A 285 14.99 -11.10 17.84
C ILE A 285 15.83 -9.89 18.29
N PRO A 286 15.26 -8.72 18.63
CA PRO A 286 16.06 -7.60 19.12
C PRO A 286 16.67 -7.85 20.51
N THR A 287 16.00 -8.59 21.41
CA THR A 287 16.62 -8.95 22.70
C THR A 287 17.80 -9.90 22.52
N ILE A 288 17.70 -10.91 21.65
CA ILE A 288 18.83 -11.76 21.28
C ILE A 288 19.95 -10.92 20.65
N LEU A 289 19.62 -9.99 19.74
CA LEU A 289 20.64 -9.13 19.14
C LEU A 289 21.35 -8.27 20.18
N ILE A 290 20.61 -7.64 21.10
CA ILE A 290 21.16 -6.80 22.18
C ILE A 290 22.05 -7.64 23.10
N VAL A 291 21.60 -8.83 23.51
CA VAL A 291 22.36 -9.73 24.38
C VAL A 291 23.62 -10.23 23.68
N SER A 292 23.53 -10.66 22.41
CA SER A 292 24.70 -11.07 21.63
C SER A 292 25.70 -9.93 21.44
N THR A 293 25.22 -8.71 21.17
CA THR A 293 26.10 -7.54 21.02
C THR A 293 26.77 -7.17 22.35
N ALA A 294 26.04 -7.24 23.47
CA ALA A 294 26.59 -7.02 24.80
C ALA A 294 27.65 -8.06 25.15
N VAL A 295 27.40 -9.35 24.90
CA VAL A 295 28.38 -10.43 25.14
C VAL A 295 29.64 -10.23 24.31
N ILE A 296 29.50 -9.83 23.03
CA ILE A 296 30.63 -9.52 22.15
C ILE A 296 31.44 -8.34 22.71
N LEU A 297 30.80 -7.23 23.07
CA LEU A 297 31.48 -6.05 23.62
C LEU A 297 32.29 -6.36 24.89
N VAL A 298 31.81 -7.29 25.70
CA VAL A 298 32.47 -7.73 26.94
C VAL A 298 33.66 -8.63 26.66
N ALA A 299 33.53 -9.55 25.70
CA ALA A 299 34.63 -10.41 25.27
C ALA A 299 35.81 -9.60 24.72
N TYR A 300 35.55 -8.43 24.12
CA TYR A 300 36.57 -7.51 23.62
C TYR A 300 37.07 -6.47 24.64
N GLY A 301 36.63 -6.53 25.90
CA GLY A 301 37.07 -5.61 26.95
C GLY A 301 36.61 -4.15 26.76
N LEU A 302 35.65 -3.90 25.86
CA LEU A 302 35.10 -2.57 25.60
C LEU A 302 34.10 -2.12 26.69
N PHE A 303 33.61 -3.06 27.51
CA PHE A 303 32.77 -2.78 28.67
C PHE A 303 33.40 -3.34 29.95
N PRO A 304 33.39 -2.58 31.07
CA PRO A 304 33.77 -3.11 32.37
C PRO A 304 32.85 -4.29 32.72
N THR A 305 33.44 -5.40 33.16
CA THR A 305 32.71 -6.62 33.54
C THR A 305 31.63 -6.36 34.59
N SER A 306 31.81 -5.34 35.44
CA SER A 306 30.84 -4.91 36.46
C SER A 306 29.48 -4.49 35.90
N ILE A 307 29.42 -3.85 34.73
CA ILE A 307 28.16 -3.40 34.11
C ILE A 307 27.36 -4.61 33.60
N VAL A 308 28.06 -5.63 33.08
CA VAL A 308 27.47 -6.86 32.57
C VAL A 308 26.86 -7.69 33.68
N SER A 309 27.60 -7.82 34.78
CA SER A 309 27.15 -8.51 35.98
C SER A 309 25.85 -7.89 36.50
N SER A 310 25.81 -6.55 36.57
CA SER A 310 24.61 -5.81 36.98
C SER A 310 23.43 -6.00 36.01
N LEU A 311 23.67 -6.02 34.70
CA LEU A 311 22.61 -6.25 33.71
C LEU A 311 22.03 -7.67 33.79
N ILE A 312 22.89 -8.69 33.95
CA ILE A 312 22.48 -10.10 34.12
C ILE A 312 21.67 -10.27 35.41
N GLU A 313 22.10 -9.62 36.49
CA GLU A 313 21.38 -9.65 37.77
C GLU A 313 20.00 -9.00 37.65
N THR A 314 19.89 -7.90 36.92
CA THR A 314 18.62 -7.20 36.63
C THR A 314 17.67 -8.07 35.79
N ILE A 315 18.18 -8.79 34.77
CA ILE A 315 17.38 -9.71 33.95
C ILE A 315 16.92 -10.92 34.77
N ASN A 316 17.78 -11.46 35.63
CA ASN A 316 17.43 -12.60 36.50
C ASN A 316 16.40 -12.21 37.58
N LEU A 317 16.43 -10.96 38.05
CA LEU A 317 15.40 -10.43 38.95
C LEU A 317 14.05 -10.26 38.24
N GLY A 318 14.04 -9.78 36.99
CA GLY A 318 12.82 -9.66 36.18
C GLY A 318 12.18 -10.99 35.77
N SER A 319 12.95 -12.09 35.71
CA SER A 319 12.47 -13.45 35.41
C SER A 319 11.79 -14.15 36.60
N LYS A 320 12.05 -13.66 37.83
CA LYS A 320 11.47 -14.22 39.06
C LYS A 320 10.16 -13.54 39.50
N MET A 321 9.71 -12.50 38.79
CA MET A 321 8.41 -11.86 38.96
C MET A 321 7.42 -12.35 37.91
#